data_AF-A0A9P4ZVU0-F1
#
_entry.id   AF-A0A9P4ZVU0-F1
#
_cell.length_a   1.000
_cell.length_b   1.000
_cell.length_c   1.000
_cell.angle_alpha   90.00
_cell.angle_beta   90.00
_cell.angle_gamma   90.00
#
_symmetry.space_group_name_H-M   'P 1'
#
loop_
_entity.id
_entity.type
_entity.pdbx_description
1 polymer ?
#
loop_
_entity_poly.entity_id
_entity_poly.type
_entity_poly.pdbx_seq_one_letter_code
_entity_poly.pdbx_strand_id
1 'polypeptide(L)'
;MSGFQRSPSMYHASIALGALDLSRKTLLAIPLERKDAAVGAITAYHTSISELKIEIVSNSVPPDVNLWTTFFLGLFELMHDMTGEGWVKHFLYGTSNMLRLRGPEAHLSGSGRVWDLLKPDSNHPSMLLHKTLLELAAEGFIVRSALHDWYATFQKWSADTGTPTHNPQSILATIYFHSISIYLSGIFDYRAQFNEIPTPTISPAVVQNHVDAILRMAEIALKTTALASVLFFFPLRVAGARVTAAAETESIHAMFRDISARGFVVADAFTADLRSLWRRKGI
;
A
#
# COMPACT_ATOMS: atom_id res chain seq x y z
N MET A 1 -17.33 8.74 -14.17
CA MET A 1 -16.97 7.32 -13.98
C MET A 1 -15.46 7.21 -14.14
N SER A 2 -14.74 6.72 -13.13
CA SER A 2 -13.28 6.63 -13.16
C SER A 2 -12.83 5.57 -14.19
N GLY A 3 -11.69 5.79 -14.85
CA GLY A 3 -11.15 4.85 -15.86
C GLY A 3 -10.93 3.42 -15.35
N PHE A 4 -10.84 3.24 -14.02
CA PHE A 4 -10.70 1.95 -13.35
C PHE A 4 -11.85 0.96 -13.62
N GLN A 5 -13.07 1.43 -13.93
CA GLN A 5 -14.20 0.55 -14.24
C GLN A 5 -14.25 0.08 -15.71
N ARG A 6 -13.28 0.45 -16.55
CA ARG A 6 -13.31 0.16 -18.00
C ARG A 6 -12.37 -0.94 -18.48
N SER A 7 -11.52 -1.50 -17.61
CA SER A 7 -10.62 -2.61 -17.97
C SER A 7 -11.14 -3.94 -17.45
N PRO A 8 -11.53 -4.88 -18.35
CA PRO A 8 -11.85 -6.25 -17.98
C PRO A 8 -10.74 -6.93 -17.17
N SER A 9 -9.47 -6.70 -17.51
CA SER A 9 -8.36 -7.33 -16.81
C SER A 9 -8.28 -6.89 -15.35
N MET A 10 -8.36 -5.58 -15.08
CA MET A 10 -8.33 -5.00 -13.72
C MET A 10 -9.54 -5.44 -12.89
N TYR A 11 -10.72 -5.49 -13.51
CA TYR A 11 -11.95 -5.96 -12.87
C TYR A 11 -11.80 -7.39 -12.37
N HIS A 12 -11.35 -8.30 -13.24
CA HIS A 12 -11.16 -9.70 -12.88
C HIS A 12 -10.00 -9.90 -11.88
N ALA A 13 -8.93 -9.12 -11.95
CA ALA A 13 -7.85 -9.15 -10.95
C ALA A 13 -8.37 -8.79 -9.54
N SER A 14 -9.24 -7.79 -9.46
CA SER A 14 -9.88 -7.36 -8.21
C SER A 14 -10.81 -8.44 -7.65
N ILE A 15 -11.60 -9.10 -8.51
CA ILE A 15 -12.45 -10.25 -8.10
C ILE A 15 -11.59 -11.40 -7.59
N ALA A 16 -10.51 -11.74 -8.31
CA ALA A 16 -9.64 -12.86 -7.95
C ALA A 16 -9.11 -12.70 -6.51
N LEU A 17 -8.63 -11.49 -6.17
CA LEU A 17 -8.17 -11.16 -4.82
C LEU A 17 -9.27 -11.27 -3.77
N GLY A 18 -10.44 -10.68 -4.04
CA GLY A 18 -11.57 -10.71 -3.10
C GLY A 18 -12.09 -12.13 -2.85
N ALA A 19 -12.20 -12.93 -3.90
CA ALA A 19 -12.63 -14.34 -3.81
C ALA A 19 -11.59 -15.20 -3.10
N LEU A 20 -10.29 -14.95 -3.32
CA LEU A 20 -9.22 -15.65 -2.62
C LEU A 20 -9.21 -15.32 -1.12
N ASP A 21 -9.36 -14.06 -0.75
CA ASP A 21 -9.51 -13.64 0.65
C ASP A 21 -10.72 -14.32 1.30
N LEU A 22 -11.86 -14.32 0.61
CA LEU A 22 -13.08 -14.95 1.09
C LEU A 22 -12.90 -16.47 1.31
N SER A 23 -12.23 -17.17 0.38
CA SER A 23 -11.99 -18.62 0.49
C SER A 23 -11.20 -19.02 1.75
N ARG A 24 -10.44 -18.08 2.32
CA ARG A 24 -9.59 -18.27 3.50
C ARG A 24 -10.28 -17.94 4.81
N LYS A 25 -11.43 -17.27 4.76
CA LYS A 25 -12.18 -16.91 5.98
C LYS A 25 -12.87 -18.13 6.56
N THR A 26 -12.52 -18.46 7.80
CA THR A 26 -13.16 -19.52 8.60
C THR A 26 -14.65 -19.28 8.86
N LEU A 27 -15.13 -18.05 8.63
CA LEU A 27 -16.52 -17.63 8.82
C LEU A 27 -17.51 -18.18 7.77
N LEU A 28 -17.04 -18.72 6.64
CA LEU A 28 -17.91 -19.50 5.75
C LEU A 28 -18.22 -20.83 6.45
N ALA A 29 -19.47 -21.01 6.86
CA ALA A 29 -19.94 -22.12 7.68
C ALA A 29 -19.94 -23.48 6.96
N ILE A 30 -19.70 -23.51 5.64
CA ILE A 30 -19.79 -24.73 4.82
C ILE A 30 -18.50 -24.90 3.97
N PRO A 31 -17.81 -26.05 4.04
CA PRO A 31 -16.62 -26.34 3.22
C PRO A 31 -16.83 -26.19 1.70
N LEU A 32 -18.05 -26.38 1.22
CA LEU A 32 -18.43 -26.27 -0.18
C LEU A 32 -18.29 -24.82 -0.70
N GLU A 33 -18.78 -23.83 0.06
CA GLU A 33 -18.71 -22.42 -0.33
C GLU A 33 -17.27 -21.90 -0.40
N ARG A 34 -16.38 -22.41 0.47
CA ARG A 34 -14.95 -22.07 0.42
C ARG A 34 -14.29 -22.63 -0.83
N LYS A 35 -14.65 -23.86 -1.21
CA LYS A 35 -14.17 -24.49 -2.44
C LYS A 35 -14.66 -23.70 -3.66
N ASP A 36 -15.93 -23.29 -3.67
CA ASP A 36 -16.50 -22.48 -4.76
C ASP A 36 -15.83 -21.11 -4.85
N ALA A 37 -15.57 -20.45 -3.71
CA ALA A 37 -14.81 -19.20 -3.67
C ALA A 37 -13.38 -19.37 -4.19
N ALA A 38 -12.69 -20.46 -3.83
CA ALA A 38 -11.35 -20.76 -4.33
C ALA A 38 -11.33 -21.02 -5.84
N VAL A 39 -12.30 -21.79 -6.36
CA VAL A 39 -12.45 -22.01 -7.81
C VAL A 39 -12.77 -20.69 -8.53
N GLY A 40 -13.66 -19.88 -7.97
CA GLY A 40 -13.98 -18.54 -8.50
C GLY A 40 -12.77 -17.62 -8.53
N ALA A 41 -11.92 -17.67 -7.49
CA ALA A 41 -10.69 -16.89 -7.40
C ALA A 41 -9.68 -17.25 -8.51
N ILE A 42 -9.43 -18.55 -8.70
CA ILE A 42 -8.52 -19.06 -9.75
C ILE A 42 -9.07 -18.76 -11.14
N THR A 43 -10.38 -18.93 -11.33
CA THR A 43 -11.04 -18.64 -12.62
C THR A 43 -10.90 -17.16 -12.97
N ALA A 44 -11.21 -16.26 -12.03
CA ALA A 44 -11.07 -14.82 -12.24
C ALA A 44 -9.61 -14.39 -12.51
N TYR A 45 -8.64 -15.01 -11.81
CA TYR A 45 -7.22 -14.79 -12.07
C TYR A 45 -6.83 -15.15 -13.51
N HIS A 46 -7.22 -16.33 -14.00
CA HIS A 46 -6.95 -16.75 -15.37
C HIS A 46 -7.62 -15.85 -16.41
N THR A 47 -8.88 -15.46 -16.17
CA THR A 47 -9.59 -14.51 -17.04
C THR A 47 -8.86 -13.18 -17.09
N SER A 48 -8.46 -12.63 -15.94
CA SER A 48 -7.71 -11.37 -15.87
C SER A 48 -6.41 -11.40 -16.69
N ILE A 49 -5.62 -12.48 -16.59
CA ILE A 49 -4.40 -12.64 -17.41
C ILE A 49 -4.71 -12.68 -18.90
N SER A 50 -5.80 -13.35 -19.28
CA SER A 50 -6.18 -13.49 -20.69
C SER A 50 -6.61 -12.14 -21.28
N GLU A 51 -7.44 -11.39 -20.54
CA GLU A 51 -7.84 -10.03 -20.90
C GLU A 51 -6.65 -9.07 -20.92
N LEU A 52 -5.73 -9.15 -19.95
CA LEU A 52 -4.54 -8.31 -19.91
C LEU A 52 -3.67 -8.51 -21.16
N LYS A 53 -3.53 -9.76 -21.64
CA LYS A 53 -2.81 -10.04 -22.90
C LYS A 53 -3.49 -9.37 -24.09
N ILE A 54 -4.82 -9.44 -24.18
CA ILE A 54 -5.60 -8.80 -25.25
C ILE A 54 -5.43 -7.28 -25.18
N GLU A 55 -5.55 -6.70 -23.99
CA GLU A 55 -5.40 -5.26 -23.74
C GLU A 55 -4.00 -4.74 -24.10
N ILE A 56 -2.94 -5.48 -23.76
CA ILE A 56 -1.55 -5.13 -24.12
C ILE A 56 -1.35 -5.17 -25.64
N VAL A 57 -1.85 -6.21 -26.32
CA VAL A 57 -1.69 -6.36 -27.78
C VAL A 57 -2.50 -5.32 -28.55
N SER A 58 -3.71 -5.03 -28.08
CA SER A 58 -4.63 -4.08 -28.73
C SER A 58 -4.35 -2.61 -28.37
N ASN A 59 -3.54 -2.36 -27.33
CA ASN A 59 -3.28 -1.03 -26.76
C ASN A 59 -4.58 -0.26 -26.44
N SER A 60 -5.62 -0.99 -26.00
CA SER A 60 -6.99 -0.49 -25.89
C SER A 60 -7.33 0.20 -24.57
N VAL A 61 -6.45 0.10 -23.56
CA VAL A 61 -6.64 0.68 -22.22
C VAL A 61 -5.47 1.60 -21.85
N PRO A 62 -5.70 2.59 -20.97
CA PRO A 62 -4.63 3.42 -20.46
C PRO A 62 -3.56 2.55 -19.81
N PRO A 63 -2.28 2.74 -20.15
CA PRO A 63 -1.26 1.77 -19.77
C PRO A 63 -1.00 1.69 -18.25
N ASP A 64 -1.42 2.69 -17.46
CA ASP A 64 -1.42 2.63 -15.99
C ASP A 64 -2.35 1.55 -15.44
N VAL A 65 -3.45 1.27 -16.13
CA VAL A 65 -4.38 0.21 -15.74
C VAL A 65 -3.74 -1.16 -15.89
N ASN A 66 -2.88 -1.37 -16.89
CA ASN A 66 -2.13 -2.61 -17.06
C ASN A 66 -1.12 -2.81 -15.92
N LEU A 67 -0.44 -1.73 -15.48
CA LEU A 67 0.45 -1.79 -14.32
C LEU A 67 -0.31 -2.13 -13.04
N TRP A 68 -1.44 -1.46 -12.79
CA TRP A 68 -2.30 -1.80 -11.65
C TRP A 68 -2.80 -3.24 -11.74
N THR A 69 -3.21 -3.71 -12.90
CA THR A 69 -3.63 -5.11 -13.08
C THR A 69 -2.50 -6.07 -12.72
N THR A 70 -1.27 -5.85 -13.19
CA THR A 70 -0.14 -6.69 -12.79
C THR A 70 0.16 -6.62 -11.29
N PHE A 71 0.00 -5.46 -10.67
CA PHE A 71 0.16 -5.34 -9.22
C PHE A 71 -0.87 -6.21 -8.47
N PHE A 72 -2.14 -6.15 -8.85
CA PHE A 72 -3.22 -6.94 -8.23
C PHE A 72 -3.06 -8.44 -8.50
N LEU A 73 -2.64 -8.84 -9.70
CA LEU A 73 -2.31 -10.22 -10.03
C LEU A 73 -1.12 -10.75 -9.22
N GLY A 74 -0.07 -9.95 -9.07
CA GLY A 74 1.03 -10.29 -8.19
C GLY A 74 0.57 -10.46 -6.74
N LEU A 75 -0.26 -9.56 -6.20
CA LEU A 75 -0.85 -9.74 -4.87
C LEU A 75 -1.64 -11.05 -4.74
N PHE A 76 -2.38 -11.44 -5.79
CA PHE A 76 -3.11 -12.71 -5.80
C PHE A 76 -2.13 -13.87 -5.66
N GLU A 77 -1.05 -13.88 -6.44
CA GLU A 77 -0.04 -14.93 -6.40
C GLU A 77 0.68 -14.98 -5.06
N LEU A 78 1.00 -13.82 -4.49
CA LEU A 78 1.56 -13.73 -3.15
C LEU A 78 0.62 -14.28 -2.08
N MET A 79 -0.67 -14.02 -2.22
CA MET A 79 -1.66 -14.62 -1.35
C MET A 79 -1.70 -16.12 -1.58
N HIS A 80 -1.90 -16.58 -2.82
CA HIS A 80 -2.17 -17.97 -3.20
C HIS A 80 -0.99 -18.92 -2.95
N ASP A 81 0.23 -18.51 -3.29
CA ASP A 81 1.45 -19.29 -3.24
C ASP A 81 2.31 -18.89 -2.02
N MET A 82 2.36 -19.78 -1.03
CA MET A 82 3.13 -19.55 0.21
C MET A 82 4.64 -19.52 -0.01
N THR A 83 5.15 -19.98 -1.16
CA THR A 83 6.60 -19.91 -1.44
C THR A 83 7.04 -18.52 -1.87
N GLY A 84 6.09 -17.69 -2.35
CA GLY A 84 6.38 -16.38 -2.93
C GLY A 84 7.08 -16.45 -4.30
N GLU A 85 7.39 -17.63 -4.83
CA GLU A 85 8.07 -17.75 -6.14
C GLU A 85 7.22 -17.18 -7.28
N GLY A 86 5.90 -17.42 -7.25
CA GLY A 86 4.97 -16.85 -8.22
C GLY A 86 5.07 -15.33 -8.26
N TRP A 87 4.93 -14.70 -7.09
CA TRP A 87 5.06 -13.24 -6.92
C TRP A 87 6.40 -12.71 -7.41
N VAL A 88 7.51 -13.37 -7.05
CA VAL A 88 8.87 -12.97 -7.49
C VAL A 88 8.97 -13.02 -9.00
N LYS A 89 8.53 -14.12 -9.64
CA LYS A 89 8.55 -14.27 -11.10
C LYS A 89 7.68 -13.20 -11.76
N HIS A 90 6.49 -12.94 -11.22
CA HIS A 90 5.57 -11.94 -11.76
C HIS A 90 6.12 -10.52 -11.69
N PHE A 91 6.66 -10.09 -10.55
CA PHE A 91 7.18 -8.74 -10.42
C PHE A 91 8.51 -8.56 -11.16
N LEU A 92 9.47 -9.49 -10.99
CA LEU A 92 10.81 -9.35 -11.56
C LEU A 92 10.84 -9.57 -13.07
N TYR A 93 9.94 -10.39 -13.62
CA TYR A 93 9.88 -10.62 -15.07
C TYR A 93 8.66 -9.97 -15.70
N GLY A 94 7.45 -10.14 -15.18
CA GLY A 94 6.22 -9.59 -15.78
C GLY A 94 6.16 -8.07 -15.68
N THR A 95 6.01 -7.55 -14.47
CA THR A 95 5.87 -6.11 -14.20
C THR A 95 7.11 -5.34 -14.67
N SER A 96 8.31 -5.86 -14.41
CA SER A 96 9.56 -5.22 -14.85
C SER A 96 9.69 -5.16 -16.37
N ASN A 97 9.26 -6.18 -17.12
CA ASN A 97 9.21 -6.11 -18.58
C ASN A 97 8.18 -5.10 -19.06
N MET A 98 7.01 -5.01 -18.41
CA MET A 98 6.01 -4.00 -18.76
C MET A 98 6.55 -2.59 -18.55
N LEU A 99 7.20 -2.33 -17.40
CA LEU A 99 7.86 -1.06 -17.12
C LEU A 99 8.95 -0.74 -18.16
N ARG A 100 9.76 -1.75 -18.55
CA ARG A 100 10.78 -1.60 -19.59
C ARG A 100 10.18 -1.28 -20.96
N LEU A 101 9.11 -1.98 -21.38
CA LEU A 101 8.43 -1.77 -22.65
C LEU A 101 7.78 -0.37 -22.73
N ARG A 102 7.28 0.13 -21.61
CA ARG A 102 6.70 1.48 -21.53
C ARG A 102 7.73 2.59 -21.63
N GLY A 103 9.00 2.31 -21.32
CA GLY A 103 10.06 3.31 -21.27
C GLY A 103 9.89 4.31 -20.11
N PRO A 104 10.96 5.03 -19.75
CA PRO A 104 10.89 6.11 -18.76
C PRO A 104 9.90 7.21 -19.17
N GLU A 105 9.68 7.43 -20.47
CA GLU A 105 8.83 8.49 -21.03
C GLU A 105 7.37 8.34 -20.62
N ALA A 106 6.87 7.11 -20.51
CA ALA A 106 5.50 6.84 -20.06
C ALA A 106 5.25 7.21 -18.59
N HIS A 107 6.32 7.48 -17.84
CA HIS A 107 6.29 7.92 -16.44
C HIS A 107 6.67 9.38 -16.29
N LEU A 108 7.00 10.06 -17.41
CA LEU A 108 7.28 11.49 -17.41
C LEU A 108 6.00 12.32 -17.33
N SER A 109 4.82 11.85 -17.74
CA SER A 109 3.57 12.61 -17.57
C SER A 109 2.89 12.25 -16.25
N GLY A 110 2.80 13.20 -15.32
CA GLY A 110 2.16 13.05 -14.00
C GLY A 110 2.99 13.71 -12.90
N SER A 111 2.49 13.67 -11.65
CA SER A 111 3.16 14.25 -10.45
C SER A 111 4.55 13.65 -10.18
N GLY A 112 4.95 12.60 -10.91
CA GLY A 112 6.28 11.99 -10.87
C GLY A 112 7.42 12.88 -11.35
N ARG A 113 7.17 13.89 -12.23
CA ARG A 113 8.21 14.85 -12.67
C ARG A 113 8.86 15.59 -11.50
N VAL A 114 8.09 15.84 -10.44
CA VAL A 114 8.56 16.54 -9.25
C VAL A 114 9.78 15.83 -8.64
N TRP A 115 9.83 14.50 -8.74
CA TRP A 115 10.89 13.70 -8.13
C TRP A 115 12.17 13.69 -8.98
N ASP A 116 12.06 13.84 -10.29
CA ASP A 116 13.22 14.02 -11.18
C ASP A 116 13.88 15.39 -10.96
N LEU A 117 13.08 16.43 -10.71
CA LEU A 117 13.57 17.76 -10.32
C LEU A 117 14.28 17.76 -8.96
N LEU A 118 14.04 16.74 -8.14
CA LEU A 118 14.59 16.59 -6.79
C LEU A 118 15.85 15.73 -6.74
N LYS A 119 16.35 15.24 -7.89
CA LYS A 119 17.60 14.48 -7.93
C LYS A 119 18.80 15.41 -7.67
N PRO A 120 19.82 14.96 -6.91
CA PRO A 120 21.01 15.76 -6.61
C PRO A 120 21.71 16.33 -7.85
N ASP A 121 21.65 15.60 -8.97
CA ASP A 121 22.38 15.93 -10.21
C ASP A 121 21.50 16.67 -11.24
N SER A 122 20.32 17.14 -10.86
CA SER A 122 19.38 17.76 -11.80
C SER A 122 19.76 19.22 -12.13
N ASN A 123 20.10 19.50 -13.40
CA ASN A 123 20.48 20.84 -13.89
C ASN A 123 19.24 21.71 -14.19
N HIS A 124 18.31 21.86 -13.24
CA HIS A 124 17.13 22.69 -13.44
C HIS A 124 17.33 24.13 -12.93
N PRO A 125 16.76 25.14 -13.62
CA PRO A 125 16.79 26.52 -13.15
C PRO A 125 16.17 26.63 -11.74
N SER A 126 16.88 27.22 -10.77
CA SER A 126 16.43 27.20 -9.36
C SER A 126 15.04 27.80 -9.14
N MET A 127 14.64 28.78 -9.96
CA MET A 127 13.32 29.40 -9.90
C MET A 127 12.19 28.43 -10.28
N LEU A 128 12.42 27.55 -11.27
CA LEU A 128 11.43 26.54 -11.69
C LEU A 128 11.30 25.46 -10.61
N LEU A 129 12.43 25.01 -10.05
CA LEU A 129 12.45 24.07 -8.94
C LEU A 129 11.69 24.61 -7.73
N HIS A 130 11.97 25.84 -7.30
CA HIS A 130 11.31 26.45 -6.15
C HIS A 130 9.79 26.55 -6.33
N LYS A 131 9.32 27.00 -7.49
CA LYS A 131 7.88 27.07 -7.80
C LYS A 131 7.23 25.68 -7.71
N THR A 132 7.85 24.66 -8.30
CA THR A 132 7.33 23.30 -8.30
C THR A 132 7.29 22.68 -6.89
N LEU A 133 8.26 23.00 -6.03
CA LEU A 133 8.23 22.57 -4.62
C LEU A 133 7.08 23.21 -3.84
N LEU A 134 6.80 24.50 -4.07
CA LEU A 134 5.66 25.19 -3.48
C LEU A 134 4.33 24.61 -3.95
N GLU A 135 4.19 24.32 -5.24
CA GLU A 135 2.99 23.67 -5.79
C GLU A 135 2.76 22.29 -5.15
N LEU A 136 3.80 21.47 -5.01
CA LEU A 136 3.69 20.17 -4.36
C LEU A 136 3.35 20.28 -2.86
N ALA A 137 3.93 21.26 -2.17
CA ALA A 137 3.61 21.52 -0.77
C ALA A 137 2.13 21.94 -0.62
N ALA A 138 1.64 22.81 -1.50
CA ALA A 138 0.24 23.23 -1.52
C ALA A 138 -0.72 22.06 -1.78
N GLU A 139 -0.43 21.20 -2.76
CA GLU A 139 -1.18 19.96 -2.98
C GLU A 139 -1.17 19.06 -1.74
N GLY A 140 -0.02 18.92 -1.10
CA GLY A 140 0.10 18.13 0.12
C GLY A 140 -0.73 18.68 1.28
N PHE A 141 -0.85 20.00 1.43
CA PHE A 141 -1.76 20.63 2.41
C PHE A 141 -3.22 20.28 2.13
N ILE A 142 -3.65 20.36 0.87
CA ILE A 142 -5.01 20.00 0.44
C ILE A 142 -5.29 18.53 0.77
N VAL A 143 -4.38 17.62 0.41
CA VAL A 143 -4.52 16.18 0.68
C VAL A 143 -4.56 15.91 2.18
N ARG A 144 -3.72 16.59 2.98
CA ARG A 144 -3.72 16.43 4.44
C ARG A 144 -5.04 16.89 5.05
N SER A 145 -5.58 18.02 4.60
CA SER A 145 -6.89 18.52 5.08
C SER A 145 -7.98 17.51 4.76
N ALA A 146 -8.07 17.06 3.51
CA ALA A 146 -9.06 16.09 3.07
C ALA A 146 -8.99 14.77 3.87
N LEU A 147 -7.78 14.30 4.20
CA LEU A 147 -7.60 13.10 5.02
C LEU A 147 -8.10 13.30 6.46
N HIS A 148 -7.86 14.47 7.06
CA HIS A 148 -8.36 14.79 8.40
C HIS A 148 -9.89 14.93 8.41
N ASP A 149 -10.45 15.63 7.42
CA ASP A 149 -11.90 15.82 7.30
C ASP A 149 -12.62 14.47 7.12
N TRP A 150 -12.05 13.60 6.30
CA TRP A 150 -12.54 12.23 6.14
C TRP A 150 -12.50 11.47 7.47
N TYR A 151 -11.38 11.53 8.20
CA TYR A 151 -11.26 10.79 9.46
C TYR A 151 -12.20 11.32 10.54
N ALA A 152 -12.38 12.64 10.65
CA ALA A 152 -13.35 13.26 11.54
C ALA A 152 -14.79 12.81 11.21
N THR A 153 -15.12 12.75 9.91
CA THR A 153 -16.42 12.25 9.44
C THR A 153 -16.60 10.77 9.78
N PHE A 154 -15.57 9.96 9.58
CA PHE A 154 -15.57 8.54 9.92
C PHE A 154 -15.75 8.31 11.43
N GLN A 155 -15.06 9.07 12.27
CA GLN A 155 -15.22 9.00 13.72
C GLN A 155 -16.64 9.36 14.17
N LYS A 156 -17.20 10.43 13.60
CA LYS A 156 -18.59 10.84 13.87
C LYS A 156 -19.57 9.75 13.46
N TRP A 157 -19.45 9.23 12.23
CA TRP A 157 -20.28 8.15 11.72
C TRP A 157 -20.19 6.89 12.61
N SER A 158 -19.00 6.52 13.06
CA SER A 158 -18.80 5.35 13.93
C SER A 158 -19.50 5.53 15.28
N ALA A 159 -19.46 6.74 15.84
CA ALA A 159 -20.16 7.08 17.08
C ALA A 159 -21.68 7.04 16.90
N ASP A 160 -22.20 7.67 15.83
CA ASP A 160 -23.63 7.79 15.55
C ASP A 160 -24.28 6.42 15.25
N THR A 161 -23.54 5.51 14.61
CA THR A 161 -24.05 4.18 14.24
C THR A 161 -23.86 3.11 15.32
N GLY A 162 -23.16 3.43 16.41
CA GLY A 162 -22.76 2.44 17.42
C GLY A 162 -21.84 1.35 16.86
N THR A 163 -21.22 1.57 15.70
CA THR A 163 -20.28 0.60 15.12
C THR A 163 -19.10 0.44 16.07
N PRO A 164 -18.82 -0.77 16.58
CA PRO A 164 -17.76 -0.96 17.56
C PRO A 164 -16.41 -0.50 17.00
N THR A 165 -15.60 0.16 17.83
CA THR A 165 -14.18 0.46 17.53
C THR A 165 -13.37 -0.80 17.23
N HIS A 166 -13.88 -1.97 17.61
CA HIS A 166 -13.33 -3.29 17.32
C HIS A 166 -13.86 -3.94 16.04
N ASN A 167 -14.75 -3.27 15.29
CA ASN A 167 -15.16 -3.76 13.97
C ASN A 167 -13.93 -3.85 13.05
N PRO A 168 -13.70 -4.96 12.34
CA PRO A 168 -12.48 -5.15 11.53
C PRO A 168 -12.27 -4.06 10.47
N GLN A 169 -13.34 -3.64 9.79
CA GLN A 169 -13.26 -2.59 8.76
C GLN A 169 -12.92 -1.23 9.39
N SER A 170 -13.50 -0.92 10.56
CA SER A 170 -13.18 0.30 11.30
C SER A 170 -11.74 0.31 11.81
N ILE A 171 -11.23 -0.84 12.30
CA ILE A 171 -9.83 -0.99 12.69
C ILE A 171 -8.92 -0.71 11.50
N LEU A 172 -9.20 -1.35 10.36
CA LEU A 172 -8.40 -1.20 9.14
C LEU A 172 -8.39 0.24 8.64
N ALA A 173 -9.57 0.89 8.57
CA ALA A 173 -9.70 2.28 8.14
C ALA A 173 -8.86 3.22 9.04
N THR A 174 -8.88 2.98 10.35
CA THR A 174 -8.09 3.77 11.31
C THR A 174 -6.59 3.54 11.18
N ILE A 175 -6.16 2.28 10.96
CA ILE A 175 -4.75 1.97 10.71
C ILE A 175 -4.25 2.70 9.45
N TYR A 176 -5.05 2.70 8.38
CA TYR A 176 -4.70 3.38 7.14
C TYR A 176 -4.69 4.91 7.29
N PHE A 177 -5.59 5.50 8.08
CA PHE A 177 -5.52 6.93 8.43
C PHE A 177 -4.15 7.31 9.01
N HIS A 178 -3.72 6.59 10.05
CA HIS A 178 -2.44 6.85 10.71
C HIS A 178 -1.25 6.62 9.78
N SER A 179 -1.30 5.55 8.99
CA SER A 179 -0.24 5.19 8.05
C SER A 179 -0.10 6.24 6.95
N ILE A 180 -1.21 6.66 6.35
CA ILE A 180 -1.21 7.70 5.30
C ILE A 180 -0.77 9.05 5.90
N SER A 181 -1.17 9.37 7.13
CA SER A 181 -0.76 10.62 7.80
C SER A 181 0.76 10.71 7.98
N ILE A 182 1.40 9.61 8.38
CA ILE A 182 2.87 9.50 8.46
C ILE A 182 3.50 9.54 7.06
N TYR A 183 2.96 8.75 6.13
CA TYR A 183 3.50 8.65 4.78
C TYR A 183 3.50 10.02 4.08
N LEU A 184 2.39 10.75 4.16
CA LEU A 184 2.25 12.10 3.61
C LEU A 184 3.26 13.08 4.23
N SER A 185 3.60 12.95 5.52
CA SER A 185 4.67 13.75 6.13
C SER A 185 6.03 13.40 5.54
N GLY A 186 6.29 12.11 5.35
CA GLY A 186 7.55 11.59 4.81
C GLY A 186 7.87 12.02 3.39
N ILE A 187 6.85 12.36 2.60
CA ILE A 187 7.03 12.95 1.27
C ILE A 187 7.90 14.22 1.35
N PHE A 188 7.76 14.98 2.44
CA PHE A 188 8.41 16.28 2.64
C PHE A 188 9.59 16.20 3.63
N ASP A 189 9.47 15.45 4.72
CA ASP A 189 10.48 15.47 5.80
C ASP A 189 11.75 14.63 5.54
N TYR A 190 11.77 13.77 4.52
CA TYR A 190 12.97 13.02 4.12
C TYR A 190 13.91 13.80 3.19
N ARG A 191 13.51 14.99 2.74
CA ARG A 191 14.14 15.69 1.61
C ARG A 191 14.53 17.11 1.99
N ALA A 192 15.84 17.38 1.97
CA ALA A 192 16.38 18.67 2.38
C ALA A 192 15.84 19.85 1.55
N GLN A 193 15.40 19.60 0.30
CA GLN A 193 14.82 20.62 -0.57
C GLN A 193 13.54 21.26 -0.02
N PHE A 194 12.86 20.60 0.93
CA PHE A 194 11.67 21.12 1.58
C PHE A 194 11.95 21.85 2.90
N ASN A 195 13.19 21.85 3.38
CA ASN A 195 13.55 22.42 4.69
C ASN A 195 13.28 23.93 4.80
N GLU A 196 13.33 24.63 3.66
CA GLU A 196 13.19 26.10 3.60
C GLU A 196 11.78 26.57 3.21
N ILE A 197 10.84 25.64 2.99
CA ILE A 197 9.46 26.00 2.64
C ILE A 197 8.43 25.40 3.60
N PRO A 198 7.30 26.08 3.82
CA PRO A 198 6.19 25.50 4.57
C PRO A 198 5.69 24.23 3.90
N THR A 199 5.63 23.13 4.65
CA THR A 199 5.18 21.83 4.15
C THR A 199 4.16 21.20 5.10
N PRO A 200 3.32 20.29 4.60
CA PRO A 200 2.32 19.59 5.40
C PRO A 200 2.96 18.45 6.20
N THR A 201 4.08 18.71 6.86
CA THR A 201 4.71 17.78 7.81
C THR A 201 4.02 17.83 9.16
N ILE A 202 4.11 16.73 9.92
CA ILE A 202 3.65 16.66 11.31
C ILE A 202 4.84 16.56 12.26
N SER A 203 4.66 17.00 13.51
CA SER A 203 5.76 16.98 14.49
C SER A 203 6.18 15.55 14.86
N PRO A 204 7.42 15.34 15.33
CA PRO A 204 7.88 14.02 15.76
C PRO A 204 6.97 13.38 16.82
N ALA A 205 6.44 14.17 17.75
CA ALA A 205 5.49 13.67 18.76
C ALA A 205 4.18 13.16 18.14
N VAL A 206 3.64 13.86 17.13
CA VAL A 206 2.44 13.41 16.41
C VAL A 206 2.74 12.18 15.57
N VAL A 207 3.94 12.07 14.99
CA VAL A 207 4.40 10.84 14.30
C VAL A 207 4.39 9.66 15.27
N GLN A 208 4.95 9.81 16.48
CA GLN A 208 4.96 8.71 17.46
C GLN A 208 3.54 8.32 17.90
N ASN A 209 2.64 9.28 18.11
CA ASN A 209 1.23 8.96 18.39
C ASN A 209 0.59 8.11 17.28
N HIS A 210 0.91 8.37 16.01
CA HIS A 210 0.46 7.55 14.89
C HIS A 210 1.14 6.18 14.87
N VAL A 211 2.44 6.09 15.15
CA VAL A 211 3.18 4.81 15.27
C VAL A 211 2.52 3.93 16.34
N ASP A 212 2.34 4.45 17.55
CA ASP A 212 1.71 3.75 18.66
C ASP A 212 0.31 3.23 18.31
N ALA A 213 -0.47 4.05 17.60
CA ALA A 213 -1.79 3.65 17.15
C ALA A 213 -1.75 2.54 16.11
N ILE A 214 -0.83 2.61 15.14
CA ILE A 214 -0.65 1.55 14.14
C ILE A 214 -0.25 0.24 14.83
N LEU A 215 0.75 0.26 15.72
CA LEU A 215 1.25 -0.96 16.37
C LEU A 215 0.17 -1.63 17.22
N ARG A 216 -0.50 -0.85 18.08
CA ARG A 216 -1.59 -1.35 18.93
C ARG A 216 -2.73 -1.94 18.11
N MET A 217 -3.17 -1.23 17.08
CA MET A 217 -4.34 -1.66 16.29
C MET A 217 -4.01 -2.81 15.36
N ALA A 218 -2.82 -2.85 14.77
CA ALA A 218 -2.37 -3.98 13.97
C ALA A 218 -2.24 -5.25 14.83
N GLU A 219 -1.69 -5.14 16.03
CA GLU A 219 -1.59 -6.28 16.96
C GLU A 219 -2.97 -6.81 17.33
N ILE A 220 -3.91 -5.94 17.69
CA ILE A 220 -5.31 -6.33 17.95
C ILE A 220 -5.90 -7.00 16.71
N ALA A 221 -5.77 -6.39 15.54
CA ALA A 221 -6.37 -6.87 14.31
C ALA A 221 -5.86 -8.26 13.91
N LEU A 222 -4.54 -8.47 13.97
CA LEU A 222 -3.92 -9.76 13.65
C LEU A 222 -4.39 -10.86 14.60
N LYS A 223 -4.61 -10.56 15.88
CA LYS A 223 -5.03 -11.54 16.88
C LYS A 223 -6.53 -11.83 16.88
N THR A 224 -7.37 -10.84 16.60
CA THR A 224 -8.82 -10.94 16.86
C THR A 224 -9.70 -10.92 15.62
N THR A 225 -9.14 -10.62 14.44
CA THR A 225 -9.92 -10.47 13.21
C THR A 225 -9.51 -11.45 12.12
N ALA A 226 -10.38 -11.62 11.12
CA ALA A 226 -10.10 -12.40 9.90
C ALA A 226 -9.63 -11.51 8.74
N LEU A 227 -9.02 -10.34 9.01
CA LEU A 227 -8.44 -9.49 7.99
C LEU A 227 -7.21 -10.16 7.36
N ALA A 228 -7.07 -10.05 6.05
CA ALA A 228 -5.90 -10.57 5.36
C ALA A 228 -4.62 -9.91 5.90
N SER A 229 -3.66 -10.73 6.33
CA SER A 229 -2.42 -10.28 6.94
C SER A 229 -1.56 -9.38 6.02
N VAL A 230 -1.70 -9.51 4.70
CA VAL A 230 -1.07 -8.64 3.70
C VAL A 230 -1.45 -7.17 3.84
N LEU A 231 -2.65 -6.87 4.36
CA LEU A 231 -3.15 -5.50 4.54
C LEU A 231 -2.35 -4.69 5.57
N PHE A 232 -1.54 -5.37 6.40
CA PHE A 232 -0.70 -4.73 7.41
C PHE A 232 0.72 -4.42 6.93
N PHE A 233 1.11 -4.85 5.72
CA PHE A 233 2.46 -4.57 5.20
C PHE A 233 2.76 -3.08 5.06
N PHE A 234 1.89 -2.33 4.39
CA PHE A 234 2.08 -0.89 4.24
C PHE A 234 2.08 -0.18 5.61
N PRO A 235 1.08 -0.38 6.50
CA PRO A 235 1.08 0.23 7.82
C PRO A 235 2.31 -0.08 8.67
N LEU A 236 2.69 -1.35 8.78
CA LEU A 236 3.84 -1.77 9.59
C LEU A 236 5.16 -1.29 8.99
N ARG A 237 5.28 -1.23 7.66
CA ARG A 237 6.48 -0.68 7.03
C ARG A 237 6.61 0.82 7.25
N VAL A 238 5.50 1.57 7.20
CA VAL A 238 5.47 3.00 7.48
C VAL A 238 5.79 3.28 8.95
N ALA A 239 5.14 2.59 9.88
CA ALA A 239 5.44 2.69 11.31
C ALA A 239 6.90 2.32 11.60
N GLY A 240 7.37 1.20 11.03
CA GLY A 240 8.76 0.75 11.13
C GLY A 240 9.79 1.76 10.62
N ALA A 241 9.43 2.59 9.65
CA ALA A 241 10.31 3.67 9.20
C ALA A 241 10.52 4.75 10.28
N ARG A 242 9.58 4.87 11.23
CA ARG A 242 9.47 5.97 12.19
C ARG A 242 9.67 5.59 13.65
N VAL A 243 9.82 4.30 13.96
CA VAL A 243 10.18 3.84 15.31
C VAL A 243 11.44 4.52 15.82
N THR A 244 11.47 4.69 17.14
CA THR A 244 12.53 5.33 17.90
C THR A 244 13.02 4.49 19.08
N ALA A 245 12.28 3.44 19.44
CA ALA A 245 12.59 2.57 20.56
C ALA A 245 12.70 1.09 20.14
N ALA A 246 13.59 0.36 20.82
CA ALA A 246 13.79 -1.07 20.60
C ALA A 246 12.54 -1.92 20.87
N ALA A 247 11.67 -1.49 21.80
CA ALA A 247 10.41 -2.18 22.06
C ALA A 247 9.47 -2.15 20.83
N GLU A 248 9.46 -1.04 20.09
CA GLU A 248 8.65 -0.89 18.88
C GLU A 248 9.19 -1.77 17.74
N THR A 249 10.52 -1.84 17.59
CA THR A 249 11.14 -2.72 16.59
C THR A 249 10.83 -4.18 16.84
N GLU A 250 10.84 -4.61 18.11
CA GLU A 250 10.45 -5.98 18.50
C GLU A 250 8.98 -6.26 18.23
N SER A 251 8.08 -5.31 18.51
CA SER A 251 6.65 -5.44 18.20
C SER A 251 6.41 -5.62 16.70
N ILE A 252 7.07 -4.81 15.87
CA ILE A 252 7.00 -4.92 14.41
C ILE A 252 7.56 -6.26 13.93
N HIS A 253 8.68 -6.71 14.48
CA HIS A 253 9.25 -8.02 14.18
C HIS A 253 8.29 -9.16 14.52
N ALA A 254 7.66 -9.12 15.70
CA ALA A 254 6.69 -10.12 16.08
C ALA A 254 5.50 -10.17 15.11
N MET A 255 4.96 -9.02 14.70
CA MET A 255 3.86 -8.96 13.74
C MET A 255 4.27 -9.44 12.35
N PHE A 256 5.42 -9.05 11.81
CA PHE A 256 5.87 -9.60 10.52
C PHE A 256 6.16 -11.10 10.57
N ARG A 257 6.67 -11.62 11.69
CA ARG A 257 6.80 -13.08 11.87
C ARG A 257 5.45 -13.78 11.86
N ASP A 258 4.44 -13.23 12.53
CA ASP A 258 3.08 -13.77 12.50
C ASP A 258 2.50 -13.73 11.07
N ILE A 259 2.69 -12.63 10.34
CA ILE A 259 2.25 -12.52 8.94
C ILE A 259 2.97 -13.55 8.05
N SER A 260 4.28 -13.72 8.22
CA SER A 260 5.09 -14.72 7.51
C SER A 260 4.58 -16.14 7.79
N ALA A 261 4.35 -16.46 9.07
CA ALA A 261 3.81 -17.75 9.51
C ALA A 261 2.40 -18.06 8.96
N ARG A 262 1.63 -17.02 8.62
CA ARG A 262 0.31 -17.13 7.96
C ARG A 262 0.41 -17.31 6.43
N GLY A 263 1.60 -17.53 5.89
CA GLY A 263 1.85 -17.85 4.48
C GLY A 263 2.29 -16.68 3.62
N PHE A 264 2.55 -15.50 4.20
CA PHE A 264 3.00 -14.32 3.47
C PHE A 264 4.50 -14.08 3.63
N VAL A 265 5.32 -14.96 3.03
CA VAL A 265 6.79 -14.98 3.17
C VAL A 265 7.47 -13.65 2.79
N VAL A 266 6.86 -12.83 1.93
CA VAL A 266 7.39 -11.48 1.61
C VAL A 266 7.54 -10.58 2.85
N ALA A 267 6.86 -10.88 3.96
CA ALA A 267 7.06 -10.24 5.26
C ALA A 267 8.55 -10.26 5.70
N ASP A 268 9.30 -11.29 5.30
CA ASP A 268 10.72 -11.43 5.62
C ASP A 268 11.57 -10.39 4.88
N ALA A 269 11.19 -10.03 3.65
CA ALA A 269 11.83 -8.95 2.88
C ALA A 269 11.60 -7.58 3.54
N PHE A 270 10.37 -7.30 3.98
CA PHE A 270 10.06 -6.08 4.74
C PHE A 270 10.83 -6.02 6.06
N THR A 271 10.96 -7.16 6.74
CA THR A 271 11.74 -7.34 7.97
C THR A 271 13.21 -7.03 7.75
N ALA A 272 13.81 -7.54 6.68
CA ALA A 272 15.21 -7.32 6.34
C ALA A 272 15.51 -5.85 6.01
N ASP A 273 14.65 -5.21 5.22
CA ASP A 273 14.75 -3.78 4.87
C ASP A 273 14.68 -2.88 6.11
N LEU A 274 13.72 -3.13 6.99
CA LEU A 274 13.58 -2.39 8.25
C LEU A 274 14.77 -2.58 9.19
N ARG A 275 15.32 -3.79 9.33
CA ARG A 275 16.55 -4.02 10.12
C ARG A 275 17.72 -3.18 9.63
N SER A 276 17.89 -3.08 8.31
CA SER A 276 18.93 -2.23 7.72
C SER A 276 18.72 -0.75 8.07
N LEU A 277 17.46 -0.30 8.09
CA LEU A 277 17.11 1.06 8.51
C LEU A 277 17.35 1.29 10.01
N TRP A 278 16.94 0.37 10.88
CA TRP A 278 17.10 0.49 12.33
C TRP A 278 18.56 0.48 12.76
N ARG A 279 19.38 -0.39 12.15
CA ARG A 279 20.83 -0.39 12.36
C ARG A 279 21.46 0.95 12.01
N ARG A 280 21.02 1.61 10.93
CA ARG A 280 21.49 2.96 10.55
C ARG A 280 21.07 4.04 11.56
N LYS A 281 19.97 3.83 12.29
CA LYS A 281 19.52 4.69 13.38
C LYS A 281 20.17 4.39 14.74
N GLY A 282 20.93 3.30 14.85
CA GLY A 282 21.51 2.86 16.12
C GLY A 282 20.48 2.25 17.09
N ILE A 283 19.38 1.71 16.57
CA ILE A 283 18.39 0.92 17.32
C ILE A 283 18.75 -0.57 17.21
#